data_AF-A0A2S4VZS2-F1
#
_entry.id   AF-A0A2S4VZS2-F1
#
_cell.length_a   1.000
_cell.length_b   1.000
_cell.length_c   1.000
_cell.angle_alpha   90.00
_cell.angle_beta   90.00
_cell.angle_gamma   90.00
#
_symmetry.space_group_name_H-M   'P 1'
#
loop_
_entity.id
_entity.type
_entity.pdbx_description
1 polymer ?
#
loop_
_entity_poly.entity_id
_entity_poly.type
_entity_poly.pdbx_seq_one_letter_code
_entity_poly.pdbx_strand_id
1 'polypeptide(L)'
;MVNLAFPVPERIPGRLITEPQHVYFLKQHLANLCGLRGSQKFPGSQPVTFSHKSLELLETEDYWVCEKSDGVRVMVLIVVKGGPQGPVQEVYFIDRKDEFFLIDNITFPHYDNPNRLLKDTILDGELVIDVDPKTGHQQLRFLAFDCIVWEAMNLMMRPLMNRYGRLKDWVISPLKRLLVAQPQLRERMPFDVQLKSMELAYGIDKVLNHDTQTYPRKRWLDFHQCHSAISNRHRSQDVHLMKWKPPSENSIDFRLELRFPPLSDDPTEADFYAKPLRKEKREQLDNRVVEVVWDAPRNTWKILRFRDDKRNGNYRTVVFAIMDSIRDGVEALDLSKRSARIRKAWKARAQGQSTHHPAGNKSPPTRPPQQQQQQQQQDWNPKSPSLKSPTRRNSKPSSSKSPPRSRQPNLAPPPPTSGQPHSSNSNPPPPPPPDTAPLNVLGGNPRTKGKKKKFTLAHGGTVAATMKRI
;
A
#
# COMPACT_ATOMS: atom_id res chain seq x y z
N MET A 1 -14.46 -9.33 -26.57
CA MET A 1 -13.81 -9.24 -25.25
C MET A 1 -14.48 -8.11 -24.49
N VAL A 2 -15.34 -8.44 -23.53
CA VAL A 2 -16.01 -7.42 -22.71
C VAL A 2 -14.93 -6.76 -21.85
N ASN A 3 -14.86 -5.44 -21.92
CA ASN A 3 -13.96 -4.64 -21.12
C ASN A 3 -14.41 -4.74 -19.65
N LEU A 4 -13.89 -5.74 -18.92
CA LEU A 4 -14.19 -5.97 -17.51
C LEU A 4 -13.42 -4.94 -16.66
N ALA A 5 -13.76 -3.67 -16.82
CA ALA A 5 -13.49 -2.70 -15.77
C ALA A 5 -14.42 -3.07 -14.61
N PHE A 6 -13.85 -3.64 -13.55
CA PHE A 6 -14.60 -3.85 -12.31
C PHE A 6 -15.15 -2.50 -11.82
N PRO A 7 -16.42 -2.46 -11.39
CA PRO A 7 -16.99 -1.22 -10.90
C PRO A 7 -16.22 -0.77 -9.65
N VAL A 8 -15.82 0.49 -9.64
CA VAL A 8 -15.21 1.15 -8.48
C VAL A 8 -16.31 2.01 -7.86
N PRO A 9 -16.46 2.05 -6.51
CA PRO A 9 -17.42 2.95 -5.89
C PRO A 9 -17.19 4.40 -6.35
N GLU A 10 -18.20 5.02 -6.95
CA GLU A 10 -18.12 6.42 -7.37
C GLU A 10 -18.10 7.39 -6.18
N ARG A 11 -18.72 6.97 -5.06
CA ARG A 11 -18.87 7.76 -3.84
C ARG A 11 -18.83 6.87 -2.60
N ILE A 12 -18.44 7.45 -1.47
CA ILE A 12 -18.54 6.82 -0.15
C ILE A 12 -20.00 6.98 0.34
N PRO A 13 -20.66 5.91 0.83
CA PRO A 13 -22.08 5.93 1.22
C PRO A 13 -22.29 6.58 2.59
N GLY A 14 -22.06 7.88 2.67
CA GLY A 14 -22.19 8.65 3.91
C GLY A 14 -22.39 10.13 3.68
N ARG A 15 -22.81 10.82 4.73
CA ARG A 15 -22.97 12.28 4.70
C ARG A 15 -21.62 12.95 4.86
N LEU A 16 -21.21 13.71 3.85
CA LEU A 16 -20.01 14.55 3.92
C LEU A 16 -20.16 15.58 5.04
N ILE A 17 -19.16 15.66 5.91
CA ILE A 17 -19.09 16.66 6.97
C ILE A 17 -18.43 17.92 6.41
N THR A 18 -19.22 18.97 6.26
CA THR A 18 -18.78 20.25 5.71
C THR A 18 -18.57 21.34 6.77
N GLU A 19 -19.07 21.11 7.99
CA GLU A 19 -18.97 22.09 9.07
C GLU A 19 -17.52 22.24 9.56
N PRO A 20 -16.89 23.42 9.42
CA PRO A 20 -15.46 23.59 9.66
C PRO A 20 -15.04 23.26 11.09
N GLN A 21 -15.86 23.61 12.08
CA GLN A 21 -15.56 23.33 13.48
C GLN A 21 -15.57 21.83 13.75
N HIS A 22 -16.58 21.11 13.23
CA HIS A 22 -16.67 19.67 13.39
C HIS A 22 -15.50 18.95 12.72
N VAL A 23 -15.16 19.32 11.48
CA VAL A 23 -13.99 18.77 10.77
C VAL A 23 -12.71 19.04 11.55
N TYR A 24 -12.54 20.25 12.10
CA TYR A 24 -11.38 20.59 12.92
C TYR A 24 -11.27 19.69 14.16
N PHE A 25 -12.36 19.47 14.89
CA PHE A 25 -12.37 18.56 16.05
C PHE A 25 -12.05 17.12 15.67
N LEU A 26 -12.63 16.60 14.58
CA LEU A 26 -12.36 15.25 14.09
C LEU A 26 -10.88 15.07 13.72
N LYS A 27 -10.30 16.03 12.99
CA LYS A 27 -8.88 16.01 12.63
C LYS A 27 -7.98 16.10 13.85
N GLN A 28 -8.31 16.96 14.81
CA GLN A 28 -7.56 17.07 16.06
C GLN A 28 -7.61 15.78 16.88
N HIS A 29 -8.78 15.15 16.97
CA HIS A 29 -8.94 13.85 17.64
C HIS A 29 -8.14 12.75 16.95
N LEU A 30 -8.27 12.63 15.63
CA LEU A 30 -7.50 11.70 14.81
C LEU A 30 -5.99 11.87 15.01
N ALA A 31 -5.50 13.11 14.94
CA ALA A 31 -4.08 13.42 15.15
C ALA A 31 -3.60 13.07 16.57
N ASN A 32 -4.43 13.32 17.58
CA ASN A 32 -4.12 12.95 18.96
C ASN A 32 -4.00 11.43 19.14
N LEU A 33 -4.96 10.66 18.61
CA LEU A 33 -4.95 9.20 18.66
C LEU A 33 -3.72 8.61 17.95
N CYS A 34 -3.35 9.18 16.80
CA CYS A 34 -2.16 8.78 16.04
C CYS A 34 -0.83 9.30 16.62
N GLY A 35 -0.86 10.13 17.68
CA GLY A 35 0.36 10.73 18.24
C GLY A 35 1.03 11.74 17.30
N LEU A 36 0.30 12.28 16.33
CA LEU A 36 0.77 13.21 15.29
C LEU A 36 0.44 14.66 15.63
N ARG A 37 0.67 15.07 16.89
CA ARG A 37 0.31 16.42 17.38
C ARG A 37 0.92 17.51 16.48
N GLY A 38 0.08 18.39 15.97
CA GLY A 38 0.48 19.50 15.09
C GLY A 38 0.58 19.16 13.59
N SER A 39 0.36 17.91 13.19
CA SER A 39 0.28 17.50 11.78
C SER A 39 -1.16 17.25 11.38
N GLN A 40 -1.63 17.95 10.34
CA GLN A 40 -2.93 17.74 9.69
C GLN A 40 -2.82 16.77 8.51
N LYS A 41 -1.76 15.95 8.45
CA LYS A 41 -1.52 15.04 7.32
C LYS A 41 -2.19 13.70 7.55
N PHE A 42 -2.77 13.16 6.49
CA PHE A 42 -3.34 11.82 6.43
C PHE A 42 -2.35 10.77 6.95
N PRO A 43 -2.71 9.97 7.98
CA PRO A 43 -1.78 9.05 8.63
C PRO A 43 -1.54 7.73 7.88
N GLY A 44 -2.29 7.44 6.81
CA GLY A 44 -2.15 6.18 6.07
C GLY A 44 -0.87 6.08 5.22
N SER A 45 -0.13 4.97 5.36
CA SER A 45 1.07 4.65 4.58
C SER A 45 0.80 4.51 3.08
N GLN A 46 1.60 5.11 2.19
CA GLN A 46 1.51 4.82 0.75
C GLN A 46 2.50 3.71 0.33
N PRO A 47 2.05 2.72 -0.46
CA PRO A 47 2.91 1.66 -0.96
C PRO A 47 3.95 2.17 -1.98
N VAL A 48 5.15 1.60 -1.92
CA VAL A 48 6.17 1.70 -2.98
C VAL A 48 5.92 0.67 -4.09
N THR A 49 6.35 0.96 -5.31
CA THR A 49 6.23 0.01 -6.43
C THR A 49 7.19 -1.17 -6.23
N PHE A 50 6.70 -2.38 -6.42
CA PHE A 50 7.47 -3.61 -6.36
C PHE A 50 8.43 -3.72 -7.55
N SER A 51 9.67 -4.13 -7.29
CA SER A 51 10.70 -4.27 -8.32
C SER A 51 11.56 -5.52 -8.12
N HIS A 52 12.57 -5.75 -8.96
CA HIS A 52 13.50 -6.88 -8.78
C HIS A 52 14.17 -6.88 -7.40
N LYS A 53 14.51 -5.70 -6.85
CA LYS A 53 15.06 -5.60 -5.49
C LYS A 53 14.06 -6.03 -4.43
N SER A 54 12.77 -5.82 -4.65
CA SER A 54 11.71 -6.28 -3.76
C SER A 54 11.67 -7.81 -3.65
N LEU A 55 12.00 -8.54 -4.73
CA LEU A 55 12.09 -10.02 -4.68
C LEU A 55 13.15 -10.49 -3.69
N GLU A 56 14.26 -9.78 -3.58
CA GLU A 56 15.33 -10.11 -2.64
C GLU A 56 14.87 -9.89 -1.20
N LEU A 57 14.12 -8.80 -0.95
CA LEU A 57 13.53 -8.51 0.36
C LEU A 57 12.58 -9.62 0.83
N LEU A 58 11.75 -10.16 -0.06
CA LEU A 58 10.86 -11.28 0.28
C LEU A 58 11.61 -12.52 0.77
N GLU A 59 12.89 -12.67 0.40
CA GLU A 59 13.71 -13.79 0.84
C GLU A 59 14.49 -13.53 2.11
N THR A 60 14.77 -12.28 2.46
CA THR A 60 15.51 -11.93 3.66
C THR A 60 14.60 -11.55 4.82
N GLU A 61 13.38 -11.11 4.52
CA GLU A 61 12.42 -10.58 5.50
C GLU A 61 11.07 -11.30 5.42
N ASP A 62 10.26 -11.14 6.47
CA ASP A 62 8.95 -11.75 6.55
C ASP A 62 7.88 -10.80 6.05
N TYR A 63 7.16 -11.25 5.01
CA TYR A 63 6.08 -10.52 4.38
C TYR A 63 4.80 -11.36 4.35
N TRP A 64 3.68 -10.65 4.41
CA TRP A 64 2.37 -11.11 3.98
C TRP A 64 2.06 -10.60 2.58
N VAL A 65 1.20 -11.32 1.87
CA VAL A 65 0.72 -11.00 0.53
C VAL A 65 -0.79 -11.13 0.49
N CYS A 66 -1.46 -10.20 -0.20
CA CYS A 66 -2.89 -10.25 -0.48
C CYS A 66 -3.17 -9.72 -1.88
N GLU A 67 -4.39 -9.95 -2.38
CA GLU A 67 -4.84 -9.32 -3.62
C GLU A 67 -4.88 -7.80 -3.42
N LYS A 68 -4.37 -7.06 -4.41
CA LYS A 68 -4.51 -5.62 -4.45
C LYS A 68 -5.85 -5.27 -5.09
N SER A 69 -6.77 -4.85 -4.25
CA SER A 69 -8.10 -4.45 -4.67
C SER A 69 -8.08 -3.15 -5.48
N ASP A 70 -9.08 -2.99 -6.35
CA ASP A 70 -9.29 -1.80 -7.17
C ASP A 70 -10.50 -1.05 -6.61
N GLY A 71 -10.32 -0.37 -5.47
CA GLY A 71 -11.38 0.31 -4.74
C GLY A 71 -10.99 1.71 -4.26
N VAL A 72 -11.83 2.26 -3.38
CA VAL A 72 -11.59 3.54 -2.72
C VAL A 72 -10.98 3.26 -1.35
N ARG A 73 -9.69 3.57 -1.18
CA ARG A 73 -9.05 3.47 0.15
C ARG A 73 -9.66 4.48 1.11
N VAL A 74 -10.08 4.00 2.27
CA VAL A 74 -10.68 4.80 3.33
C VAL A 74 -10.08 4.41 4.68
N MET A 75 -9.81 5.39 5.51
CA MET A 75 -9.60 5.17 6.93
C MET A 75 -10.93 5.27 7.66
N VAL A 76 -11.10 4.50 8.74
CA VAL A 76 -12.32 4.50 9.54
C VAL A 76 -12.01 4.98 10.93
N LEU A 77 -12.67 6.06 11.38
CA LEU A 77 -12.63 6.56 12.74
C LEU A 77 -13.94 6.21 13.44
N ILE A 78 -13.86 5.43 14.50
CA ILE A 78 -15.00 5.02 15.33
C ILE A 78 -14.91 5.76 16.65
N VAL A 79 -15.94 6.54 16.99
CA VAL A 79 -16.02 7.33 18.23
C VAL A 79 -17.36 7.12 18.90
N VAL A 80 -17.43 7.41 20.19
CA VAL A 80 -18.68 7.40 20.95
C VAL A 80 -18.85 8.77 21.60
N LYS A 81 -20.00 9.39 21.39
CA LYS A 81 -20.38 10.65 22.03
C LYS A 81 -21.55 10.47 22.98
N GLY A 82 -21.69 11.39 23.94
CA GLY A 82 -22.89 11.46 24.77
C GLY A 82 -24.08 11.94 23.93
N GLY A 83 -25.19 11.23 24.01
CA GLY A 83 -26.46 11.61 23.41
C GLY A 83 -27.58 11.72 24.46
N PRO A 84 -28.74 12.30 24.09
CA PRO A 84 -29.86 12.49 25.01
C PRO A 84 -30.40 11.20 25.63
N GLN A 85 -30.29 10.08 24.91
CA GLN A 85 -30.78 8.76 25.33
C GLN A 85 -29.64 7.80 25.73
N GLY A 86 -28.42 8.31 25.90
CA GLY A 86 -27.24 7.50 26.22
C GLY A 86 -26.12 7.65 25.18
N PRO A 87 -25.06 6.82 25.26
CA PRO A 87 -23.93 6.88 24.35
C PRO A 87 -24.34 6.51 22.92
N VAL A 88 -23.93 7.32 21.96
CA VAL A 88 -24.16 7.09 20.52
C VAL A 88 -22.80 6.89 19.84
N GLN A 89 -22.65 5.79 19.10
CA GLN A 89 -21.46 5.55 18.28
C GLN A 89 -21.62 6.25 16.93
N GLU A 90 -20.57 6.95 16.52
CA GLU A 90 -20.44 7.54 15.18
C GLU A 90 -19.24 6.90 14.47
N VAL A 91 -19.43 6.60 13.19
CA VAL A 91 -18.43 6.00 12.33
C VAL A 91 -18.16 6.95 11.17
N TYR A 92 -16.92 7.40 11.06
CA TYR A 92 -16.48 8.30 10.01
C TYR A 92 -15.54 7.60 9.05
N PHE A 93 -15.83 7.65 7.76
CA PHE A 93 -14.90 7.27 6.71
C PHE A 93 -14.10 8.51 6.29
N ILE A 94 -12.80 8.34 6.08
CA ILE A 94 -11.87 9.40 5.73
C ILE A 94 -11.17 8.99 4.44
N ASP A 95 -11.37 9.76 3.38
CA ASP A 95 -10.79 9.47 2.08
C ASP A 95 -9.36 10.04 1.94
N ARG A 96 -8.77 9.90 0.73
CA ARG A 96 -7.43 10.42 0.46
C ARG A 96 -7.35 11.94 0.36
N LYS A 97 -8.48 12.63 0.23
CA LYS A 97 -8.56 14.09 0.22
C LYS A 97 -8.73 14.65 1.64
N ASP A 98 -8.73 13.78 2.66
CA ASP A 98 -8.93 14.14 4.05
C ASP A 98 -10.35 14.71 4.30
N GLU A 99 -11.32 14.21 3.52
CA GLU A 99 -12.76 14.48 3.66
C GLU A 99 -13.41 13.42 4.56
N PHE A 100 -14.25 13.88 5.49
CA PHE A 100 -14.92 13.02 6.49
C PHE A 100 -16.36 12.73 6.07
N PHE A 101 -16.74 11.45 6.04
CA PHE A 101 -18.08 10.98 5.70
C PHE A 101 -18.67 10.24 6.90
N LEU A 102 -19.74 10.76 7.48
CA LEU A 102 -20.48 10.06 8.54
C LEU A 102 -21.29 8.92 7.92
N ILE A 103 -21.07 7.71 8.42
CA ILE A 103 -21.75 6.49 7.98
C ILE A 103 -22.87 6.16 8.96
N ASP A 104 -24.10 6.13 8.46
CA ASP A 104 -25.29 5.75 9.22
C ASP A 104 -25.50 4.23 9.20
N ASN A 105 -26.33 3.72 10.12
CA ASN A 105 -26.75 2.31 10.19
C ASN A 105 -25.61 1.29 10.32
N ILE A 106 -24.49 1.68 10.93
CA ILE A 106 -23.38 0.78 11.26
C ILE A 106 -23.00 0.94 12.73
N THR A 107 -22.72 -0.17 13.40
CA THR A 107 -22.28 -0.17 14.80
C THR A 107 -21.31 -1.31 15.06
N PHE A 108 -20.23 -1.00 15.78
CA PHE A 108 -19.18 -1.92 16.17
C PHE A 108 -19.28 -2.20 17.68
N PRO A 109 -19.64 -3.43 18.09
CA PRO A 109 -19.65 -3.83 19.49
C PRO A 109 -18.22 -4.05 20.00
N HIS A 110 -18.03 -3.85 21.30
CA HIS A 110 -16.77 -4.17 21.97
C HIS A 110 -16.57 -5.69 22.05
N TYR A 111 -15.31 -6.14 22.00
CA TYR A 111 -15.00 -7.57 21.93
C TYR A 111 -15.38 -8.37 23.18
N ASP A 112 -15.21 -7.74 24.34
CA ASP A 112 -15.42 -8.34 25.66
C ASP A 112 -16.89 -8.27 26.12
N ASN A 113 -17.61 -7.20 25.76
CA ASN A 113 -19.00 -7.00 26.14
C ASN A 113 -19.80 -6.51 24.92
N PRO A 114 -20.70 -7.33 24.36
CA PRO A 114 -21.53 -6.96 23.20
C PRO A 114 -22.42 -5.73 23.42
N ASN A 115 -22.77 -5.41 24.66
CA ASN A 115 -23.61 -4.26 25.01
C ASN A 115 -22.80 -2.96 25.11
N ARG A 116 -21.46 -3.03 25.07
CA ARG A 116 -20.59 -1.86 25.06
C ARG A 116 -20.21 -1.52 23.62
N LEU A 117 -20.27 -0.23 23.29
CA LEU A 117 -19.85 0.29 21.99
C LEU A 117 -18.32 0.42 21.93
N LEU A 118 -17.72 -0.02 20.82
CA LEU A 118 -16.32 0.25 20.51
C LEU A 118 -16.11 1.76 20.34
N LYS A 119 -15.01 2.30 20.84
CA LYS A 119 -14.69 3.73 20.75
C LYS A 119 -13.23 3.97 20.41
N ASP A 120 -12.91 5.21 20.05
CA ASP A 120 -11.55 5.72 19.82
C ASP A 120 -10.66 4.75 19.05
N THR A 121 -11.19 4.21 17.95
CA THR A 121 -10.54 3.16 17.15
C THR A 121 -10.38 3.66 15.72
N ILE A 122 -9.20 3.39 15.15
CA ILE A 122 -8.84 3.77 13.77
C ILE A 122 -8.46 2.52 12.99
N LEU A 123 -9.14 2.30 11.87
CA LEU A 123 -8.89 1.20 10.94
C LEU A 123 -8.43 1.74 9.58
N ASP A 124 -7.67 0.93 8.84
CA ASP A 124 -7.34 1.17 7.43
C ASP A 124 -7.96 0.06 6.58
N GLY A 125 -8.50 0.46 5.43
CA GLY A 125 -9.23 -0.45 4.58
C GLY A 125 -9.54 0.12 3.20
N GLU A 126 -10.27 -0.67 2.42
CA GLU A 126 -10.65 -0.32 1.06
C GLU A 126 -12.11 -0.64 0.81
N LEU A 127 -12.85 0.32 0.27
CA LEU A 127 -14.24 0.15 -0.15
C LEU A 127 -14.25 -0.35 -1.60
N VAL A 128 -14.86 -1.51 -1.83
CA VAL A 128 -14.89 -2.22 -3.11
C VAL A 128 -16.32 -2.59 -3.49
N ILE A 129 -16.57 -2.77 -4.79
CA ILE A 129 -17.80 -3.39 -5.27
C ILE A 129 -17.48 -4.82 -5.70
N ASP A 130 -18.11 -5.77 -5.01
CA ASP A 130 -18.04 -7.18 -5.36
C ASP A 130 -19.19 -7.53 -6.29
N VAL A 131 -18.87 -8.14 -7.43
CA VAL A 131 -19.86 -8.51 -8.45
C VAL A 131 -19.97 -10.01 -8.49
N ASP A 132 -21.10 -10.58 -8.05
CA ASP A 132 -21.37 -12.01 -8.18
C ASP A 132 -21.24 -12.41 -9.66
N PRO A 133 -20.32 -13.30 -10.04
CA PRO A 133 -20.09 -13.66 -11.43
C PRO A 133 -21.27 -14.44 -12.03
N LYS A 134 -22.10 -15.08 -11.22
CA LYS A 134 -23.26 -15.86 -11.67
C LYS A 134 -24.50 -15.00 -11.82
N THR A 135 -24.76 -14.12 -10.85
CA THR A 135 -25.99 -13.32 -10.82
C THR A 135 -25.80 -11.89 -11.33
N GLY A 136 -24.56 -11.41 -11.43
CA GLY A 136 -24.24 -10.01 -11.73
C GLY A 136 -24.55 -9.05 -10.58
N HIS A 137 -25.02 -9.56 -9.44
CA HIS A 137 -25.39 -8.74 -8.30
C HIS A 137 -24.16 -8.01 -7.73
N GLN A 138 -24.28 -6.70 -7.56
CA GLN A 138 -23.22 -5.86 -7.01
C GLN A 138 -23.44 -5.63 -5.52
N GLN A 139 -22.43 -5.90 -4.72
CA GLN A 139 -22.44 -5.70 -3.28
C GLN A 139 -21.29 -4.77 -2.89
N LEU A 140 -21.62 -3.65 -2.24
CA LEU A 140 -20.62 -2.77 -1.65
C LEU A 140 -20.03 -3.42 -0.40
N ARG A 141 -18.70 -3.42 -0.28
CA ARG A 141 -17.96 -4.06 0.81
C ARG A 141 -16.78 -3.21 1.27
N PHE A 142 -16.62 -3.08 2.58
CA PHE A 142 -15.42 -2.53 3.21
C PHE A 142 -14.47 -3.67 3.62
N LEU A 143 -13.31 -3.74 2.97
CA LEU A 143 -12.23 -4.67 3.27
C LEU A 143 -11.23 -4.00 4.22
N ALA A 144 -11.33 -4.30 5.51
CA ALA A 144 -10.40 -3.82 6.52
C ALA A 144 -9.12 -4.66 6.50
N PHE A 145 -7.94 -4.02 6.51
CA PHE A 145 -6.65 -4.72 6.46
C PHE A 145 -5.64 -4.28 7.53
N ASP A 146 -5.86 -3.18 8.24
CA ASP A 146 -5.01 -2.77 9.38
C ASP A 146 -5.82 -2.11 10.51
N CYS A 147 -5.32 -2.20 11.74
CA CYS A 147 -5.86 -1.51 12.92
C CYS A 147 -4.75 -0.62 13.52
N ILE A 148 -4.90 0.68 13.31
CA ILE A 148 -3.88 1.70 13.63
C ILE A 148 -3.98 2.12 15.10
N VAL A 149 -5.21 2.28 15.60
CA VAL A 149 -5.50 2.64 16.99
C VAL A 149 -6.66 1.76 17.46
N TRP A 150 -6.58 1.29 18.70
CA TRP A 150 -7.66 0.54 19.35
C TRP A 150 -7.93 1.12 20.73
N GLU A 151 -9.15 1.60 20.97
CA GLU A 151 -9.57 2.26 22.22
C GLU A 151 -8.52 3.25 22.77
N ALA A 152 -8.14 4.23 21.96
CA ALA A 152 -7.11 5.24 22.23
C ALA A 152 -5.68 4.72 22.41
N MET A 153 -5.45 3.40 22.37
CA MET A 153 -4.10 2.84 22.34
C MET A 153 -3.56 2.86 20.91
N ASN A 154 -2.52 3.65 20.69
CA ASN A 154 -1.82 3.70 19.42
C ASN A 154 -1.03 2.41 19.15
N LEU A 155 -1.32 1.75 18.03
CA LEU A 155 -0.73 0.49 17.63
C LEU A 155 0.30 0.63 16.50
N MET A 156 0.52 1.84 15.99
CA MET A 156 1.41 2.10 14.84
C MET A 156 2.80 1.51 15.05
N MET A 157 3.33 1.58 16.26
CA MET A 157 4.65 1.03 16.61
C MET A 157 4.67 -0.49 16.87
N ARG A 158 3.51 -1.17 16.81
CA ARG A 158 3.42 -2.62 16.97
C ARG A 158 3.58 -3.30 15.60
N PRO A 159 4.14 -4.53 15.55
CA PRO A 159 4.16 -5.35 14.33
C PRO A 159 2.78 -5.49 13.69
N LEU A 160 2.72 -5.53 12.36
CA LEU A 160 1.47 -5.72 11.61
C LEU A 160 0.67 -6.93 12.09
N MET A 161 1.35 -8.04 12.43
CA MET A 161 0.65 -9.24 12.94
C MET A 161 -0.22 -8.95 14.16
N ASN A 162 0.28 -8.12 15.09
CA ASN A 162 -0.46 -7.74 16.30
C ASN A 162 -1.63 -6.81 15.98
N ARG A 163 -1.44 -5.89 15.03
CA ARG A 163 -2.49 -4.97 14.56
C ARG A 163 -3.60 -5.73 13.85
N TYR A 164 -3.24 -6.62 12.93
CA TYR A 164 -4.16 -7.49 12.21
C TYR A 164 -4.90 -8.46 13.13
N GLY A 165 -4.23 -9.04 14.14
CA GLY A 165 -4.88 -9.86 15.16
C GLY A 165 -5.98 -9.11 15.92
N ARG A 166 -5.70 -7.87 16.33
CA ARG A 166 -6.71 -7.00 16.97
C ARG A 166 -7.86 -6.67 16.03
N LEU A 167 -7.57 -6.35 14.77
CA LEU A 167 -8.61 -6.12 13.77
C LEU A 167 -9.54 -7.34 13.65
N LYS A 168 -8.95 -8.52 13.46
CA LYS A 168 -9.68 -9.78 13.31
C LYS A 168 -10.53 -10.11 14.54
N ASP A 169 -9.91 -10.17 15.70
CA ASP A 169 -10.53 -10.77 16.88
C ASP A 169 -11.36 -9.75 17.67
N TRP A 170 -10.98 -8.46 17.65
CA TRP A 170 -11.59 -7.44 18.50
C TRP A 170 -12.46 -6.42 17.77
N VAL A 171 -12.48 -6.44 16.44
CA VAL A 171 -13.34 -5.55 15.63
C VAL A 171 -14.25 -6.36 14.72
N ILE A 172 -13.68 -7.23 13.87
CA ILE A 172 -14.44 -7.98 12.87
C ILE A 172 -15.25 -9.12 13.51
N SER A 173 -14.64 -9.92 14.40
CA SER A 173 -15.35 -11.04 15.02
C SER A 173 -16.55 -10.62 15.89
N PRO A 174 -16.48 -9.56 16.70
CA PRO A 174 -17.64 -9.06 17.45
C PRO A 174 -18.77 -8.57 16.53
N LEU A 175 -18.44 -7.83 15.47
CA LEU A 175 -19.43 -7.41 14.47
C LEU A 175 -20.12 -8.62 13.82
N LYS A 176 -19.36 -9.64 13.41
CA LYS A 176 -19.94 -10.87 12.84
C LYS A 176 -20.89 -11.56 13.81
N ARG A 177 -20.54 -11.66 15.10
CA ARG A 177 -21.44 -12.22 16.13
C ARG A 177 -22.73 -11.41 16.26
N LEU A 178 -22.64 -10.08 16.25
CA LEU A 178 -23.81 -9.20 16.28
C LEU A 178 -24.73 -9.43 15.07
N LEU A 179 -24.17 -9.52 13.86
CA LEU A 179 -24.96 -9.75 12.64
C LEU A 179 -25.57 -11.15 12.56
N VAL A 180 -24.98 -12.15 13.22
CA VAL A 180 -25.60 -13.47 13.37
C VAL A 180 -26.76 -13.42 14.38
N ALA A 181 -26.58 -12.71 15.49
CA ALA A 181 -27.62 -12.56 16.51
C ALA A 181 -28.78 -11.65 16.08
N GLN A 182 -28.51 -10.67 15.21
CA GLN A 182 -29.47 -9.69 14.71
C GLN A 182 -29.34 -9.53 13.18
N PRO A 183 -29.86 -10.49 12.39
CA PRO A 183 -29.73 -10.47 10.93
C PRO A 183 -30.32 -9.22 10.26
N GLN A 184 -31.37 -8.64 10.84
CA GLN A 184 -32.03 -7.42 10.35
C GLN A 184 -31.08 -6.21 10.28
N LEU A 185 -30.00 -6.19 11.06
CA LEU A 185 -29.01 -5.12 10.99
C LEU A 185 -28.23 -5.19 9.67
N ARG A 186 -27.95 -6.38 9.15
CA ARG A 186 -27.21 -6.57 7.90
C ARG A 186 -27.93 -5.94 6.72
N GLU A 187 -29.25 -6.00 6.66
CA GLU A 187 -30.07 -5.44 5.57
C GLU A 187 -30.07 -3.91 5.57
N ARG A 188 -29.87 -3.28 6.74
CA ARG A 188 -29.83 -1.82 6.89
C ARG A 188 -28.44 -1.23 6.71
N MET A 189 -27.40 -2.06 6.82
CA MET A 189 -26.02 -1.61 6.67
C MET A 189 -25.77 -1.14 5.23
N PRO A 190 -25.07 -0.01 5.04
CA PRO A 190 -24.78 0.52 3.71
C PRO A 190 -23.79 -0.35 2.91
N PHE A 191 -23.03 -1.23 3.57
CA PHE A 191 -22.07 -2.14 2.97
C PHE A 191 -21.76 -3.30 3.91
N ASP A 192 -21.24 -4.40 3.36
CA ASP A 192 -20.70 -5.51 4.14
C ASP A 192 -19.31 -5.16 4.69
N VAL A 193 -18.94 -5.67 5.87
CA VAL A 193 -17.63 -5.42 6.48
C VAL A 193 -16.86 -6.73 6.61
N GLN A 194 -15.69 -6.79 5.98
CA GLN A 194 -14.86 -7.99 5.98
C GLN A 194 -13.41 -7.69 6.33
N LEU A 195 -12.77 -8.71 6.91
CA LEU A 195 -11.33 -8.73 7.07
C LEU A 195 -10.69 -9.13 5.73
N LYS A 196 -9.75 -8.32 5.22
CA LYS A 196 -8.97 -8.66 4.03
C LYS A 196 -8.06 -9.85 4.35
N SER A 197 -8.18 -10.91 3.56
CA SER A 197 -7.39 -12.13 3.77
C SER A 197 -5.92 -11.90 3.40
N MET A 198 -5.02 -12.40 4.24
CA MET A 198 -3.57 -12.25 4.10
C MET A 198 -2.94 -13.64 4.09
N GLU A 199 -2.03 -13.89 3.16
CA GLU A 199 -1.23 -15.11 3.08
C GLU A 199 0.23 -14.79 3.40
N LEU A 200 1.02 -15.78 3.81
CA LEU A 200 2.48 -15.61 3.86
C LEU A 200 3.03 -15.37 2.45
N ALA A 201 4.11 -14.59 2.31
CA ALA A 201 4.64 -14.20 1.00
C ALA A 201 4.96 -15.38 0.06
N TYR A 202 5.29 -16.57 0.56
CA TYR A 202 5.45 -17.76 -0.29
C TYR A 202 4.13 -18.40 -0.77
N GLY A 203 3.00 -17.79 -0.43
CA GLY A 203 1.65 -18.11 -0.88
C GLY A 203 1.19 -17.25 -2.06
N ILE A 204 2.11 -16.56 -2.76
CA ILE A 204 1.83 -15.78 -3.98
C ILE A 204 0.95 -16.56 -4.95
N ASP A 205 1.31 -17.82 -5.25
CA ASP A 205 0.56 -18.65 -6.19
C ASP A 205 -0.86 -18.93 -5.73
N LYS A 206 -1.07 -19.03 -4.41
CA LYS A 206 -2.41 -19.14 -3.85
C LYS A 206 -3.16 -17.86 -4.13
N VAL A 207 -2.63 -16.68 -3.81
CA VAL A 207 -3.35 -15.42 -4.02
C VAL A 207 -3.63 -15.15 -5.50
N LEU A 208 -2.65 -15.38 -6.39
CA LEU A 208 -2.82 -15.18 -7.83
C LEU A 208 -3.83 -16.14 -8.48
N ASN A 209 -3.96 -17.37 -7.96
CA ASN A 209 -4.85 -18.38 -8.53
C ASN A 209 -6.19 -18.52 -7.80
N HIS A 210 -6.28 -18.17 -6.51
CA HIS A 210 -7.46 -18.36 -5.67
C HIS A 210 -8.64 -17.46 -6.07
N ASP A 211 -8.38 -16.33 -6.73
CA ASP A 211 -9.45 -15.48 -7.28
C ASP A 211 -10.10 -16.05 -8.55
N THR A 212 -9.55 -17.11 -9.16
CA THR A 212 -10.14 -17.71 -10.37
C THR A 212 -11.50 -18.39 -10.13
N GLN A 213 -11.82 -18.80 -8.90
CA GLN A 213 -13.08 -19.47 -8.59
C GLN A 213 -14.17 -18.55 -8.03
N THR A 214 -13.82 -17.39 -7.46
CA THR A 214 -14.81 -16.57 -6.73
C THR A 214 -15.12 -15.27 -7.45
N TYR A 215 -14.13 -14.57 -8.03
CA TYR A 215 -14.33 -13.31 -8.75
C TYR A 215 -13.12 -13.05 -9.66
N PRO A 216 -13.26 -12.87 -10.99
CA PRO A 216 -12.12 -12.65 -11.88
C PRO A 216 -11.49 -11.25 -11.74
N ARG A 217 -11.17 -10.79 -10.53
CA ARG A 217 -10.52 -9.50 -10.28
C ARG A 217 -9.12 -9.45 -10.91
N LYS A 218 -8.63 -8.22 -11.13
CA LYS A 218 -7.27 -7.95 -11.61
C LYS A 218 -6.27 -8.62 -10.67
N ARG A 219 -5.28 -9.31 -11.26
CA ARG A 219 -4.28 -10.11 -10.52
C ARG A 219 -3.14 -9.24 -10.03
N TRP A 220 -3.43 -8.24 -9.21
CA TRP A 220 -2.41 -7.39 -8.59
C TRP A 220 -2.22 -7.79 -7.13
N LEU A 221 -1.07 -7.47 -6.54
CA LEU A 221 -0.75 -7.91 -5.19
C LEU A 221 -0.25 -6.74 -4.34
N ASP A 222 -0.61 -6.75 -3.06
CA ASP A 222 0.03 -5.93 -2.04
C ASP A 222 0.85 -6.82 -1.10
N PHE A 223 2.08 -6.42 -0.84
CA PHE A 223 3.00 -7.08 0.08
C PHE A 223 3.21 -6.20 1.31
N HIS A 224 2.91 -6.75 2.48
CA HIS A 224 3.03 -6.05 3.75
C HIS A 224 4.07 -6.75 4.62
N GLN A 225 5.12 -6.05 5.03
CA GLN A 225 6.14 -6.64 5.91
C GLN A 225 5.52 -6.94 7.28
N CYS A 226 5.66 -8.17 7.77
CA CYS A 226 4.99 -8.67 8.97
C CYS A 226 5.38 -7.91 10.25
N HIS A 227 6.65 -7.50 10.33
CA HIS A 227 7.23 -6.86 11.51
C HIS A 227 7.27 -5.34 11.39
N SER A 228 6.72 -4.77 10.32
CA SER A 228 6.74 -3.33 10.12
C SER A 228 5.91 -2.62 11.20
N ALA A 229 6.56 -1.66 11.85
CA ALA A 229 5.86 -0.55 12.47
C ALA A 229 5.43 0.42 11.37
N ILE A 230 4.25 1.01 11.52
CA ILE A 230 3.86 2.19 10.74
C ILE A 230 4.76 3.32 11.23
N SER A 231 5.78 3.66 10.44
CA SER A 231 6.75 4.64 10.86
C SER A 231 6.15 6.05 10.79
N ASN A 232 6.12 6.78 11.91
CA ASN A 232 5.71 8.19 11.98
C ASN A 232 6.69 9.15 11.27
N ARG A 233 7.75 8.63 10.63
CA ARG A 233 8.68 9.47 9.87
C ARG A 233 8.01 9.86 8.58
N HIS A 234 7.35 11.03 8.55
CA HIS A 234 7.23 12.10 7.54
C HIS A 234 7.39 11.82 6.03
N ARG A 235 7.70 10.60 5.61
CA ARG A 235 7.82 10.12 4.26
C ARG A 235 6.45 9.56 3.92
N SER A 236 5.86 10.14 2.89
CA SER A 236 4.59 9.69 2.33
C SER A 236 4.62 8.23 1.86
N GLN A 237 5.80 7.62 1.71
CA GLN A 237 6.00 6.27 1.22
C GLN A 237 6.57 5.36 2.29
N ASP A 238 5.97 4.18 2.42
CA ASP A 238 6.40 3.12 3.32
C ASP A 238 7.13 2.04 2.53
N VAL A 239 8.44 1.90 2.77
CA VAL A 239 9.29 0.92 2.07
C VAL A 239 8.95 -0.52 2.45
N HIS A 240 8.23 -0.72 3.54
CA HIS A 240 7.79 -2.02 4.02
C HIS A 240 6.42 -2.44 3.48
N LEU A 241 5.78 -1.56 2.70
CA LEU A 241 4.52 -1.80 2.02
C LEU A 241 4.73 -1.66 0.50
N MET A 242 4.61 -2.77 -0.23
CA MET A 242 4.90 -2.80 -1.67
C MET A 242 3.66 -3.17 -2.46
N LYS A 243 3.39 -2.44 -3.55
CA LYS A 243 2.35 -2.78 -4.53
C LYS A 243 3.00 -3.39 -5.76
N TRP A 244 2.50 -4.55 -6.18
CA TRP A 244 2.94 -5.22 -7.38
C TRP A 244 1.84 -5.21 -8.43
N LYS A 245 2.24 -4.88 -9.66
CA LYS A 245 1.46 -5.03 -10.88
C LYS A 245 2.36 -5.66 -11.93
N PRO A 246 1.87 -6.58 -12.77
CA PRO A 246 2.67 -7.11 -13.86
C PRO A 246 3.06 -5.96 -14.81
N PRO A 247 4.33 -5.87 -15.22
CA PRO A 247 4.81 -4.85 -16.16
C PRO A 247 3.97 -4.75 -17.43
N SER A 248 3.54 -5.89 -17.95
CA SER A 248 2.64 -6.01 -19.10
C SER A 248 1.27 -5.35 -18.96
N GLU A 249 0.82 -5.02 -17.74
CA GLU A 249 -0.43 -4.29 -17.49
C GLU A 249 -0.22 -2.80 -17.16
N ASN A 250 1.03 -2.34 -17.07
CA ASN A 250 1.30 -0.92 -16.89
C ASN A 250 1.06 -0.17 -18.20
N SER A 251 0.05 0.70 -18.20
CA SER A 251 -0.34 1.49 -19.36
C SER A 251 0.13 2.94 -19.29
N ILE A 252 0.31 3.53 -20.47
CA ILE A 252 0.64 4.95 -20.65
C ILE A 252 -0.37 5.54 -21.63
N ASP A 253 -0.83 6.76 -21.36
CA ASP A 253 -1.63 7.51 -22.33
C ASP A 253 -0.72 8.36 -23.22
N PHE A 254 -0.74 8.12 -24.53
CA PHE A 254 -0.04 8.94 -25.52
C PHE A 254 -1.03 9.66 -26.44
N ARG A 255 -0.61 10.78 -27.01
CA ARG A 255 -1.30 11.36 -28.17
C ARG A 255 -0.85 10.63 -29.42
N LEU A 256 -1.78 10.04 -30.15
CA LEU A 256 -1.53 9.33 -31.39
C LEU A 256 -1.19 10.33 -32.51
N GLU A 257 -0.09 10.09 -33.20
CA GLU A 257 0.30 10.80 -34.43
C GLU A 257 0.38 9.76 -35.56
N LEU A 258 -0.43 9.92 -36.60
CA LEU A 258 -0.39 9.06 -37.76
C LEU A 258 0.57 9.64 -38.80
N ARG A 259 1.53 8.83 -39.23
CA ARG A 259 2.44 9.15 -40.34
C ARG A 259 2.18 8.18 -41.48
N PHE A 260 2.01 8.74 -42.67
CA PHE A 260 1.78 7.98 -43.89
C PHE A 260 3.04 8.05 -44.76
N PRO A 261 3.35 6.98 -45.52
CA PRO A 261 4.43 7.04 -46.50
C PRO A 261 4.11 8.09 -47.58
N PRO A 262 5.10 8.61 -48.30
CA PRO A 262 4.83 9.51 -49.41
C PRO A 262 4.16 8.79 -50.58
N LEU A 263 3.48 9.54 -51.45
CA LEU A 263 2.97 9.03 -52.72
C LEU A 263 4.13 8.59 -53.63
N SER A 264 3.88 7.59 -54.48
CA SER A 264 4.90 7.07 -55.40
C SER A 264 5.28 8.07 -56.50
N ASP A 265 4.35 8.94 -56.85
CA ASP A 265 4.43 9.97 -57.88
C ASP A 265 4.78 11.36 -57.33
N ASP A 266 4.48 11.63 -56.05
CA ASP A 266 4.88 12.86 -55.36
C ASP A 266 5.46 12.56 -53.95
N PRO A 267 6.81 12.64 -53.80
CA PRO A 267 7.47 12.42 -52.52
C PRO A 267 7.13 13.43 -51.41
N THR A 268 6.49 14.55 -51.74
CA THR A 268 6.14 15.62 -50.79
C THR A 268 4.73 15.47 -50.22
N GLU A 269 3.88 14.69 -50.88
CA GLU A 269 2.51 14.40 -50.43
C GLU A 269 2.42 13.02 -49.76
N ALA A 270 1.53 12.91 -48.78
CA ALA A 270 1.35 11.70 -47.99
C ALA A 270 0.28 10.77 -48.58
N ASP A 271 0.61 9.49 -48.75
CA ASP A 271 -0.32 8.47 -49.21
C ASP A 271 -1.28 8.02 -48.08
N PHE A 272 -2.43 8.68 -48.00
CA PHE A 272 -3.48 8.36 -47.04
C PHE A 272 -4.20 7.02 -47.30
N TYR A 273 -3.94 6.37 -48.45
CA TYR A 273 -4.50 5.09 -48.89
C TYR A 273 -3.57 3.90 -48.62
N ALA A 274 -2.27 4.13 -48.39
CA ALA A 274 -1.30 3.12 -47.92
C ALA A 274 -1.58 2.54 -46.51
N LYS A 275 -2.81 2.68 -46.00
CA LYS A 275 -3.21 2.24 -44.65
C LYS A 275 -3.11 0.71 -44.49
N PRO A 276 -2.75 0.24 -43.29
CA PRO A 276 -2.97 -1.15 -42.90
C PRO A 276 -4.47 -1.48 -42.96
N LEU A 277 -4.81 -2.57 -43.66
CA LEU A 277 -6.15 -3.10 -43.86
C LEU A 277 -6.92 -3.30 -42.53
N ARG A 278 -7.73 -2.31 -42.14
CA ARG A 278 -9.00 -2.46 -41.39
C ARG A 278 -9.57 -1.08 -41.05
N LYS A 279 -10.42 -0.54 -41.91
CA LYS A 279 -11.36 0.52 -41.54
C LYS A 279 -12.68 0.36 -42.29
N GLU A 280 -13.61 -0.38 -41.68
CA GLU A 280 -15.03 -0.38 -42.07
C GLU A 280 -15.76 0.89 -41.59
N LYS A 281 -15.12 1.73 -40.74
CA LYS A 281 -15.65 3.02 -40.28
C LYS A 281 -14.69 4.18 -40.57
N ARG A 282 -15.22 5.27 -41.16
CA ARG A 282 -14.51 6.54 -41.45
C ARG A 282 -14.32 7.38 -40.18
N GLU A 283 -13.56 6.88 -39.20
CA GLU A 283 -13.25 7.63 -37.98
C GLU A 283 -11.88 8.32 -38.06
N GLN A 284 -11.85 9.58 -37.61
CA GLN A 284 -10.61 10.34 -37.40
C GLN A 284 -9.88 9.77 -36.18
N LEU A 285 -8.63 9.34 -36.39
CA LEU A 285 -7.82 8.72 -35.34
C LEU A 285 -6.63 9.58 -34.92
N ASP A 286 -6.14 10.42 -35.83
CA ASP A 286 -4.99 11.28 -35.58
C ASP A 286 -5.27 12.31 -34.47
N ASN A 287 -4.24 12.65 -33.70
CA ASN A 287 -4.28 13.56 -32.55
C ASN A 287 -5.20 13.14 -31.38
N ARG A 288 -5.75 11.92 -31.38
CA ARG A 288 -6.51 11.37 -30.25
C ARG A 288 -5.59 10.80 -29.17
N VAL A 289 -6.07 10.75 -27.93
CA VAL A 289 -5.35 10.08 -26.84
C VAL A 289 -5.65 8.59 -26.88
N VAL A 290 -4.60 7.77 -26.80
CA VAL A 290 -4.67 6.32 -26.74
C VAL A 290 -3.96 5.82 -25.49
N GLU A 291 -4.57 4.84 -24.83
CA GLU A 291 -3.94 4.09 -23.76
C GLU A 291 -3.18 2.92 -24.38
N VAL A 292 -1.88 2.81 -24.10
CA VAL A 292 -1.00 1.77 -24.64
C VAL A 292 -0.35 0.95 -23.53
N VAL A 293 0.00 -0.29 -23.83
CA VAL A 293 0.83 -1.16 -22.97
C VAL A 293 2.02 -1.69 -23.75
N TRP A 294 3.08 -2.04 -23.03
CA TRP A 294 4.28 -2.60 -23.63
C TRP A 294 4.07 -4.06 -24.05
N ASP A 295 4.27 -4.36 -25.33
CA ASP A 295 4.27 -5.71 -25.90
C ASP A 295 5.73 -6.20 -26.00
N ALA A 296 6.18 -6.87 -24.93
CA ALA A 296 7.57 -7.33 -24.82
C ALA A 296 8.00 -8.29 -25.95
N PRO A 297 7.19 -9.30 -26.36
CA PRO A 297 7.54 -10.15 -27.50
C PRO A 297 7.78 -9.41 -28.81
N ARG A 298 7.02 -8.33 -29.07
CA ARG A 298 7.15 -7.53 -30.30
C ARG A 298 8.05 -6.31 -30.15
N ASN A 299 8.55 -6.05 -28.94
CA ASN A 299 9.35 -4.88 -28.61
C ASN A 299 8.69 -3.56 -29.05
N THR A 300 7.38 -3.44 -28.85
CA THR A 300 6.58 -2.27 -29.30
C THR A 300 5.43 -1.96 -28.34
N TRP A 301 4.77 -0.81 -28.55
CA TRP A 301 3.57 -0.44 -27.81
C TRP A 301 2.32 -0.96 -28.51
N LYS A 302 1.41 -1.58 -27.75
CA LYS A 302 0.10 -2.02 -28.22
C LYS A 302 -0.97 -1.06 -27.72
N ILE A 303 -1.81 -0.56 -28.62
CA ILE A 303 -2.98 0.25 -28.25
C ILE A 303 -4.00 -0.66 -27.57
N LEU A 304 -4.39 -0.30 -26.35
CA LEU A 304 -5.50 -0.92 -25.62
C LEU A 304 -6.84 -0.31 -26.03
N ARG A 305 -6.93 1.03 -25.98
CA ARG A 305 -8.17 1.76 -26.26
C ARG A 305 -7.91 3.23 -26.53
N PHE A 306 -8.91 3.90 -27.09
CA PHE A 306 -8.98 5.36 -27.14
C PHE A 306 -9.45 5.91 -25.78
N ARG A 307 -8.89 7.06 -25.40
CA ARG A 307 -9.19 7.79 -24.16
C ARG A 307 -9.88 9.11 -24.48
N ASP A 308 -11.11 9.02 -24.96
CA ASP A 308 -11.91 10.20 -25.33
C ASP A 308 -12.28 11.07 -24.10
N ASP A 309 -12.11 10.52 -22.90
CA ASP A 309 -12.19 11.24 -21.62
C ASP A 309 -11.01 12.22 -21.39
N LYS A 310 -9.93 12.10 -22.17
CA LYS A 310 -8.70 12.87 -21.99
C LYS A 310 -8.39 13.75 -23.18
N ARG A 311 -8.04 15.01 -22.87
CA ARG A 311 -7.56 15.97 -23.86
C ARG A 311 -6.09 15.78 -24.23
N ASN A 312 -5.28 15.27 -23.30
CA ASN A 312 -3.84 15.12 -23.45
C ASN A 312 -3.37 13.75 -22.91
N GLY A 313 -2.26 13.26 -23.45
CA GLY A 313 -1.54 12.12 -22.88
C GLY A 313 -0.89 12.42 -21.52
N ASN A 314 -0.21 11.43 -20.95
CA ASN A 314 0.48 11.60 -19.68
C ASN A 314 1.66 12.57 -19.81
N TYR A 315 1.95 13.29 -18.72
CA TYR A 315 3.10 14.18 -18.66
C TYR A 315 4.41 13.39 -18.67
N ARG A 316 5.48 13.98 -19.24
CA ARG A 316 6.79 13.33 -19.46
C ARG A 316 7.34 12.62 -18.21
N THR A 317 7.22 13.21 -17.03
CA THR A 317 7.72 12.59 -15.78
C THR A 317 6.94 11.34 -15.39
N VAL A 318 5.63 11.32 -15.64
CA VAL A 318 4.76 10.15 -15.41
C VAL A 318 5.12 9.04 -16.40
N VAL A 319 5.31 9.39 -17.67
CA VAL A 319 5.75 8.45 -18.72
C VAL A 319 7.05 7.76 -18.30
N PHE A 320 8.07 8.52 -17.92
CA PHE A 320 9.35 7.91 -17.50
C PHE A 320 9.23 7.07 -16.23
N ALA A 321 8.46 7.51 -15.24
CA ALA A 321 8.24 6.72 -14.03
C ALA A 321 7.56 5.37 -14.35
N ILE A 322 6.61 5.35 -15.28
CA ILE A 322 5.95 4.11 -15.73
C ILE A 322 6.93 3.25 -16.54
N MET A 323 7.72 3.84 -17.43
CA MET A 323 8.74 3.11 -18.18
C MET A 323 9.80 2.48 -17.27
N ASP A 324 10.26 3.18 -16.24
CA ASP A 324 11.18 2.63 -15.26
C ASP A 324 10.52 1.49 -14.46
N SER A 325 9.23 1.63 -14.11
CA SER A 325 8.45 0.54 -13.49
C SER A 325 8.24 -0.67 -14.39
N ILE A 326 8.16 -0.48 -15.72
CA ILE A 326 8.09 -1.60 -16.68
C ILE A 326 9.45 -2.28 -16.78
N ARG A 327 10.54 -1.50 -16.82
CA ARG A 327 11.91 -2.02 -16.95
C ARG A 327 12.38 -2.81 -15.72
N ASP A 328 12.10 -2.32 -14.52
CA ASP A 328 12.50 -2.94 -13.24
C ASP A 328 11.39 -3.82 -12.63
N GLY A 329 10.26 -3.93 -13.31
CA GLY A 329 9.13 -4.69 -12.81
C GLY A 329 9.26 -6.19 -13.08
N VAL A 330 8.56 -6.98 -12.28
CA VAL A 330 8.64 -8.44 -12.28
C VAL A 330 7.34 -9.00 -12.84
N GLU A 331 7.40 -9.87 -13.84
CA GLU A 331 6.20 -10.53 -14.37
C GLU A 331 5.64 -11.59 -13.41
N ALA A 332 4.35 -11.89 -13.54
CA ALA A 332 3.64 -12.79 -12.62
C ALA A 332 4.33 -14.16 -12.51
N LEU A 333 4.77 -14.70 -13.64
CA LEU A 333 5.44 -16.00 -13.71
C LEU A 333 6.77 -16.01 -12.94
N ASP A 334 7.56 -14.94 -13.03
CA ASP A 334 8.86 -14.85 -12.34
C ASP A 334 8.70 -14.62 -10.84
N LEU A 335 7.67 -13.87 -10.46
CA LEU A 335 7.27 -13.73 -9.06
C LEU A 335 6.85 -15.10 -8.48
N SER A 336 6.02 -15.86 -9.20
CA SER A 336 5.60 -17.22 -8.84
C SER A 336 6.76 -18.21 -8.69
N LYS A 337 7.74 -18.18 -9.62
CA LYS A 337 8.95 -19.03 -9.53
C LYS A 337 9.74 -18.78 -8.24
N ARG A 338 9.63 -17.59 -7.64
CA ARG A 338 10.33 -17.23 -6.38
C ARG A 338 9.69 -17.86 -5.13
N SER A 339 8.43 -18.28 -5.18
CA SER A 339 7.66 -18.80 -4.03
C SER A 339 8.42 -19.89 -3.25
N ALA A 340 9.05 -20.85 -3.95
CA ALA A 340 9.77 -21.94 -3.30
C ALA A 340 11.01 -21.47 -2.52
N ARG A 341 11.79 -20.53 -3.09
CA ARG A 341 12.98 -19.99 -2.42
C ARG A 341 12.61 -19.10 -1.25
N ILE A 342 11.57 -18.27 -1.39
CA ILE A 342 10.98 -17.49 -0.28
C ILE A 342 10.56 -18.42 0.86
N ARG A 343 9.85 -19.51 0.56
CA ARG A 343 9.43 -20.49 1.57
C ARG A 343 10.60 -21.11 2.33
N LYS A 344 11.64 -21.53 1.59
CA LYS A 344 12.84 -22.12 2.18
C LYS A 344 13.53 -21.13 3.12
N ALA A 345 13.71 -19.89 2.68
CA ALA A 345 14.35 -18.84 3.47
C ALA A 345 13.53 -18.49 4.73
N TRP A 346 12.21 -18.35 4.60
CA TRP A 346 11.31 -18.12 5.73
C TRP A 346 11.39 -19.22 6.78
N LYS A 347 11.34 -20.50 6.36
CA LYS A 347 11.46 -21.64 7.28
C LYS A 347 12.81 -21.67 8.01
N ALA A 348 13.90 -21.35 7.32
CA ALA A 348 15.22 -21.27 7.94
C ALA A 348 15.27 -20.20 9.03
N ARG A 349 14.67 -19.02 8.80
CA ARG A 349 14.56 -17.95 9.83
C ARG A 349 13.72 -18.40 11.02
N ALA A 350 12.56 -19.00 10.77
CA ALA A 350 11.66 -19.45 11.83
C ALA A 350 12.32 -20.50 12.74
N GLN A 351 13.11 -21.41 12.18
CA GLN A 351 13.89 -22.39 12.95
C GLN A 351 14.99 -21.72 13.79
N GLY A 352 15.74 -20.75 13.23
CA GLY A 352 16.80 -20.04 13.95
C GLY A 352 16.28 -19.15 15.09
N GLN A 353 15.04 -18.67 15.04
CA GLN A 353 14.42 -17.95 16.15
C GLN A 353 14.05 -18.87 17.31
N SER A 354 13.70 -20.13 17.04
CA SER A 354 13.34 -21.11 18.08
C SER A 354 14.53 -21.61 18.92
N THR A 355 15.76 -21.50 18.41
CA THR A 355 16.98 -21.97 19.08
C THR A 355 17.60 -20.96 20.06
N HIS A 356 17.10 -19.72 20.12
CA HIS A 356 17.66 -18.65 20.96
C HIS A 356 16.87 -18.33 22.24
N HIS A 357 15.89 -19.15 22.63
CA HIS A 357 15.37 -19.09 24.00
C HIS A 357 16.36 -19.76 24.96
N PRO A 358 16.93 -19.07 25.95
CA PRO A 358 17.69 -19.73 27.00
C PRO A 358 16.76 -20.73 27.67
N ALA A 359 17.20 -21.98 27.81
CA ALA A 359 16.50 -22.99 28.58
C ALA A 359 16.41 -22.53 30.04
N GLY A 360 15.34 -21.81 30.38
CA GLY A 360 14.95 -21.61 31.75
C GLY A 360 14.63 -22.97 32.35
N ASN A 361 15.38 -23.35 33.38
CA ASN A 361 15.17 -24.56 34.20
C ASN A 361 13.68 -24.82 34.42
N LYS A 362 13.15 -25.84 33.75
CA LYS A 362 11.84 -26.41 34.10
C LYS A 362 12.09 -27.54 35.08
N SER A 363 11.87 -27.25 36.37
CA SER A 363 11.63 -28.31 37.37
C SER A 363 10.39 -29.13 36.95
N PRO A 364 10.33 -30.44 37.25
CA PRO A 364 9.22 -31.29 36.80
C PRO A 364 7.90 -30.90 37.51
N PRO A 365 6.74 -31.05 36.84
CA PRO A 365 5.45 -30.76 37.47
C PRO A 365 5.07 -31.85 38.47
N THR A 366 4.82 -31.45 39.71
CA THR A 366 4.15 -32.26 40.74
C THR A 366 2.69 -32.51 40.33
N ARG A 367 2.29 -33.78 40.40
CA ARG A 367 0.95 -34.29 40.09
C ARG A 367 -0.08 -33.80 41.14
N PRO A 368 -1.28 -33.33 40.77
CA PRO A 368 -2.32 -33.00 41.75
C PRO A 368 -2.98 -34.29 42.31
N PRO A 369 -3.34 -34.35 43.60
CA PRO A 369 -4.08 -35.48 44.17
C PRO A 369 -5.55 -35.44 43.74
N GLN A 370 -6.10 -36.61 43.38
CA GLN A 370 -7.54 -36.82 43.22
C GLN A 370 -8.22 -36.78 44.60
N GLN A 371 -9.23 -35.94 44.78
CA GLN A 371 -10.16 -36.02 45.90
C GLN A 371 -11.46 -36.70 45.45
N GLN A 372 -11.76 -37.84 46.06
CA GLN A 372 -13.08 -38.48 46.06
C GLN A 372 -14.05 -37.69 46.92
N GLN A 373 -15.29 -37.58 46.44
CA GLN A 373 -16.43 -37.05 47.19
C GLN A 373 -16.84 -38.00 48.32
N GLN A 374 -17.05 -37.45 49.52
CA GLN A 374 -18.03 -37.96 50.47
C GLN A 374 -18.78 -36.79 51.13
N GLN A 375 -20.10 -36.89 51.12
CA GLN A 375 -21.06 -36.01 51.81
C GLN A 375 -21.03 -36.26 53.32
N GLN A 376 -21.16 -35.20 54.11
CA GLN A 376 -22.04 -35.17 55.29
C GLN A 376 -22.30 -33.74 55.80
N GLN A 377 -23.44 -33.61 56.49
CA GLN A 377 -24.27 -32.43 56.79
C GLN A 377 -23.85 -31.61 58.03
N GLN A 378 -24.40 -30.38 58.09
CA GLN A 378 -24.72 -29.52 59.26
C GLN A 378 -23.52 -28.97 60.06
N ASP A 379 -23.45 -27.72 60.55
CA ASP A 379 -24.50 -26.85 61.07
C ASP A 379 -24.04 -25.36 61.20
N TRP A 380 -24.96 -24.53 61.69
CA TRP A 380 -25.11 -23.07 61.85
C TRP A 380 -23.95 -22.16 62.41
N ASN A 381 -24.10 -20.86 62.09
CA ASN A 381 -23.38 -19.56 62.28
C ASN A 381 -23.11 -19.11 63.76
N PRO A 382 -22.64 -17.87 64.13
CA PRO A 382 -21.73 -16.83 63.55
C PRO A 382 -20.59 -16.38 64.52
N LYS A 383 -19.63 -15.53 64.08
CA LYS A 383 -19.10 -14.36 64.84
C LYS A 383 -18.02 -13.55 64.09
N SER A 384 -18.28 -12.25 63.93
CA SER A 384 -17.29 -11.16 63.84
C SER A 384 -16.69 -10.88 65.23
N PRO A 385 -15.53 -10.20 65.39
CA PRO A 385 -15.47 -8.74 65.21
C PRO A 385 -14.11 -8.08 64.82
N SER A 386 -14.24 -6.90 64.22
CA SER A 386 -13.58 -5.60 64.46
C SER A 386 -12.04 -5.35 64.35
N LEU A 387 -11.75 -4.31 63.55
CA LEU A 387 -10.94 -3.09 63.79
C LEU A 387 -9.46 -3.22 64.24
N LYS A 388 -8.55 -2.59 63.47
CA LYS A 388 -7.79 -1.38 63.88
C LYS A 388 -6.81 -0.88 62.80
N SER A 389 -6.95 0.40 62.47
CA SER A 389 -5.92 1.29 61.92
C SER A 389 -4.97 1.79 63.03
N PRO A 390 -3.77 2.32 62.69
CA PRO A 390 -3.53 3.73 63.06
C PRO A 390 -2.63 4.57 62.09
N THR A 391 -3.09 5.81 61.86
CA THR A 391 -2.40 7.13 61.85
C THR A 391 -1.02 7.39 61.18
N ARG A 392 -1.07 8.15 60.07
CA ARG A 392 -0.57 9.54 59.82
C ARG A 392 0.77 10.03 60.44
N ARG A 393 1.70 10.48 59.56
CA ARG A 393 2.54 11.69 59.77
C ARG A 393 3.00 12.33 58.45
N ASN A 394 3.02 13.67 58.44
CA ASN A 394 3.36 14.60 57.36
C ASN A 394 4.88 14.75 57.16
N SER A 395 5.33 14.99 55.91
CA SER A 395 6.21 16.12 55.53
C SER A 395 6.50 16.15 54.01
N LYS A 396 6.39 17.35 53.40
CA LYS A 396 6.93 17.75 52.07
C LYS A 396 8.33 18.39 52.28
N PRO A 397 9.01 18.91 51.24
CA PRO A 397 9.52 18.25 50.04
C PRO A 397 11.04 18.50 49.89
N SER A 398 11.78 17.66 49.17
CA SER A 398 13.14 18.01 48.73
C SER A 398 13.40 17.63 47.29
N SER A 399 14.01 18.60 46.60
CA SER A 399 14.54 18.56 45.25
C SER A 399 15.76 17.64 45.18
N SER A 400 15.87 16.82 44.12
CA SER A 400 17.14 16.17 43.78
C SER A 400 17.41 16.26 42.29
N LYS A 401 18.61 16.75 42.03
CA LYS A 401 19.25 17.01 40.74
C LYS A 401 19.73 15.71 40.11
N SER A 402 19.80 15.71 38.79
CA SER A 402 20.37 14.67 37.92
C SER A 402 21.83 14.32 38.27
N PRO A 403 22.29 13.07 38.05
CA PRO A 403 23.71 12.71 38.17
C PRO A 403 24.53 13.04 36.91
N PRO A 404 25.87 13.19 37.04
CA PRO A 404 26.73 13.73 35.99
C PRO A 404 27.29 12.67 35.02
N ARG A 405 27.67 13.19 33.84
CA ARG A 405 28.30 12.52 32.70
C ARG A 405 29.80 12.33 32.93
N SER A 406 30.31 11.12 32.74
CA SER A 406 31.76 10.83 32.69
C SER A 406 32.35 11.17 31.31
N ARG A 407 33.47 11.90 31.31
CA ARG A 407 34.31 12.19 30.13
C ARG A 407 35.44 11.16 30.05
N GLN A 408 35.66 10.57 28.87
CA GLN A 408 36.90 9.87 28.51
C GLN A 408 37.83 10.80 27.71
N PRO A 409 39.17 10.63 27.77
CA PRO A 409 40.13 11.51 27.09
C PRO A 409 40.49 11.05 25.66
N ASN A 410 40.79 12.05 24.83
CA ASN A 410 41.30 11.94 23.45
C ASN A 410 42.70 11.31 23.40
N LEU A 411 42.92 10.44 22.40
CA LEU A 411 44.25 10.01 21.93
C LEU A 411 44.52 10.59 20.53
N ALA A 412 45.72 11.14 20.36
CA ALA A 412 46.23 11.76 19.13
C ALA A 412 46.80 10.70 18.14
N PRO A 413 46.91 11.01 16.82
CA PRO A 413 47.46 10.09 15.83
C PRO A 413 48.98 10.27 15.59
N PRO A 414 49.69 9.22 15.10
CA PRO A 414 51.13 9.29 14.77
C PRO A 414 51.41 9.69 13.29
N PRO A 415 52.69 10.00 12.93
CA PRO A 415 53.09 10.78 11.74
C PRO A 415 53.41 9.94 10.49
N PRO A 416 53.71 10.56 9.31
CA PRO A 416 53.82 9.87 8.02
C PRO A 416 55.25 9.43 7.66
N THR A 417 55.35 8.37 6.88
CA THR A 417 56.61 7.90 6.25
C THR A 417 56.54 7.90 4.72
N SER A 418 57.71 8.17 4.14
CA SER A 418 58.04 8.48 2.75
C SER A 418 58.44 7.27 1.87
N GLY A 419 58.20 7.37 0.54
CA GLY A 419 59.15 6.92 -0.50
C GLY A 419 58.86 5.64 -1.33
N GLN A 420 58.28 5.84 -2.55
CA GLN A 420 58.53 5.30 -3.93
C GLN A 420 59.12 3.87 -4.23
N PRO A 421 59.10 3.33 -5.49
CA PRO A 421 58.60 3.84 -6.80
C PRO A 421 57.76 2.89 -7.71
N HIS A 422 57.13 3.52 -8.72
CA HIS A 422 56.71 3.16 -10.09
C HIS A 422 56.68 1.70 -10.65
N SER A 423 55.55 1.36 -11.30
CA SER A 423 55.53 0.58 -12.56
C SER A 423 54.43 1.10 -13.50
N SER A 424 54.78 1.21 -14.79
CA SER A 424 54.04 1.81 -15.90
C SER A 424 53.22 0.78 -16.66
N ASN A 425 51.98 1.12 -17.03
CA ASN A 425 51.28 0.43 -18.12
C ASN A 425 50.46 1.42 -18.95
N SER A 426 50.76 1.47 -20.25
CA SER A 426 50.20 2.35 -21.28
C SER A 426 49.02 1.68 -21.99
N ASN A 427 47.92 2.40 -22.17
CA ASN A 427 46.80 2.02 -23.06
C ASN A 427 46.84 2.88 -24.36
N PRO A 428 46.46 2.33 -25.53
CA PRO A 428 46.47 3.06 -26.79
C PRO A 428 45.29 4.06 -26.93
N PRO A 429 45.40 5.09 -27.78
CA PRO A 429 44.37 6.11 -27.95
C PRO A 429 43.19 5.65 -28.83
N PRO A 430 41.99 6.25 -28.70
CA PRO A 430 40.79 5.87 -29.44
C PRO A 430 40.79 6.43 -30.89
N PRO A 431 39.99 5.84 -31.81
CA PRO A 431 39.93 6.24 -33.22
C PRO A 431 39.22 7.59 -33.44
N PRO A 432 39.47 8.27 -34.58
CA PRO A 432 38.92 9.59 -34.87
C PRO A 432 37.40 9.55 -35.18
N PRO A 433 36.67 10.66 -34.94
CA PRO A 433 35.22 10.73 -35.17
C PRO A 433 34.87 10.83 -36.67
N PRO A 434 33.67 10.35 -37.09
CA PRO A 434 33.25 10.33 -38.49
C PRO A 434 32.89 11.73 -39.04
N ASP A 435 33.11 11.91 -40.34
CA ASP A 435 32.83 13.14 -41.10
C ASP A 435 31.37 13.58 -41.05
N THR A 436 31.15 14.90 -40.99
CA THR A 436 29.82 15.51 -40.88
C THR A 436 29.58 16.57 -41.97
N ALA A 437 28.37 16.60 -42.54
CA ALA A 437 27.93 17.61 -43.49
C ALA A 437 26.86 18.54 -42.88
N PRO A 438 26.85 19.86 -43.18
CA PRO A 438 25.89 20.81 -42.62
C PRO A 438 24.55 20.82 -43.38
N LEU A 439 23.44 20.87 -42.63
CA LEU A 439 22.07 20.97 -43.17
C LEU A 439 21.41 22.26 -42.65
N ASN A 440 20.78 23.03 -43.54
CA ASN A 440 20.01 24.23 -43.21
C ASN A 440 18.51 23.87 -43.10
N VAL A 441 17.88 24.24 -41.99
CA VAL A 441 16.43 24.07 -41.78
C VAL A 441 15.74 25.43 -41.88
N LEU A 442 14.75 25.53 -42.77
CA LEU A 442 13.81 26.65 -42.85
C LEU A 442 12.50 26.25 -42.17
N GLY A 443 12.05 27.05 -41.19
CA GLY A 443 10.74 26.93 -40.55
C GLY A 443 10.79 27.05 -39.03
N GLY A 444 10.50 28.24 -38.50
CA GLY A 444 10.45 28.53 -37.07
C GLY A 444 9.26 29.40 -36.70
N ASN A 445 8.66 29.09 -35.56
CA ASN A 445 7.59 29.83 -34.89
C ASN A 445 7.95 31.34 -34.73
N PRO A 446 7.03 32.30 -35.02
CA PRO A 446 7.31 33.75 -34.99
C PRO A 446 7.72 34.33 -33.63
N ARG A 447 7.65 33.58 -32.53
CA ARG A 447 7.95 34.07 -31.17
C ARG A 447 9.35 33.79 -30.64
N THR A 448 10.21 33.10 -31.39
CA THR A 448 11.62 32.93 -31.01
C THR A 448 12.51 33.71 -31.97
N LYS A 449 12.94 34.92 -31.56
CA LYS A 449 14.01 35.66 -32.25
C LYS A 449 15.20 34.72 -32.45
N GLY A 450 15.61 34.60 -33.72
CA GLY A 450 16.48 33.55 -34.22
C GLY A 450 17.76 33.35 -33.42
N LYS A 451 17.95 32.11 -32.95
CA LYS A 451 19.28 31.54 -32.72
C LYS A 451 19.41 30.33 -33.63
N LYS A 452 20.20 30.48 -34.70
CA LYS A 452 20.60 29.37 -35.58
C LYS A 452 21.47 28.42 -34.76
N LYS A 453 20.97 27.22 -34.43
CA LYS A 453 21.81 26.14 -33.90
C LYS A 453 22.19 25.22 -35.06
N LYS A 454 23.49 25.06 -35.29
CA LYS A 454 24.03 24.02 -36.18
C LYS A 454 23.91 22.66 -35.49
N PHE A 455 23.40 21.67 -36.19
CA PHE A 455 23.39 20.27 -35.75
C PHE A 455 24.09 19.42 -36.81
N THR A 456 24.89 18.45 -36.37
CA THR A 456 25.60 17.48 -37.21
C THR A 456 24.98 16.10 -37.04
N LEU A 457 24.82 15.35 -38.13
CA LEU A 457 24.21 14.01 -38.17
C LEU A 457 25.21 13.00 -38.74
N ALA A 458 25.28 11.79 -38.18
CA ALA A 458 26.03 10.66 -38.73
C ALA A 458 25.10 9.74 -39.54
N HIS A 459 25.59 9.15 -40.63
CA HIS A 459 24.83 8.27 -41.51
C HIS A 459 24.80 6.82 -40.98
N GLY A 460 23.59 6.24 -40.90
CA GLY A 460 23.34 4.79 -41.02
C GLY A 460 23.27 3.95 -39.75
N GLY A 461 22.07 3.39 -39.49
CA GLY A 461 21.92 2.00 -39.02
C GLY A 461 21.46 1.73 -37.58
N THR A 462 20.35 0.98 -37.48
CA THR A 462 19.82 0.16 -36.36
C THR A 462 18.72 0.74 -35.45
N VAL A 463 17.78 -0.16 -35.13
CA VAL A 463 16.49 -0.02 -34.42
C VAL A 463 16.60 0.63 -33.03
N ALA A 464 17.81 0.80 -32.48
CA ALA A 464 18.06 1.56 -31.26
C ALA A 464 17.89 3.09 -31.43
N ALA A 465 17.95 3.62 -32.65
CA ALA A 465 17.88 5.07 -32.90
C ALA A 465 16.49 5.68 -32.61
N THR A 466 15.42 4.88 -32.63
CA THR A 466 14.06 5.36 -32.32
C THR A 466 13.86 5.62 -30.82
N MET A 467 14.68 5.02 -29.94
CA MET A 467 14.53 5.12 -28.49
C MET A 467 15.00 6.45 -27.87
N LYS A 468 15.66 7.35 -28.63
CA LYS A 468 16.09 8.67 -28.13
C LYS A 468 15.19 9.83 -28.55
N ARG A 469 14.04 9.55 -29.19
CA ARG A 469 13.12 10.55 -29.77
C ARG A 469 11.83 10.78 -28.96
N ILE A 470 11.75 10.29 -27.73
CA ILE A 470 10.67 10.62 -26.76
C ILE A 470 11.22 11.42 -25.58
#